data_AF-A0A074JGA3-F1
#
_entry.id   AF-A0A074JGA3-F1
#
_cell.length_a   1.000
_cell.length_b   1.000
_cell.length_c   1.000
_cell.angle_alpha   90.00
_cell.angle_beta   90.00
_cell.angle_gamma   90.00
#
_symmetry.space_group_name_H-M   'P 1'
#
loop_
_entity.id
_entity.type
_entity.pdbx_description
1 polymer ?
#
loop_
_entity_poly.entity_id
_entity_poly.type
_entity_poly.pdbx_seq_one_letter_code
_entity_poly.pdbx_strand_id
1 'polypeptide(L)' 'MNSTRGLRNRAPLKDWTAQAEFELTECGITLCELSRDRDRVVWPHATAGFGKVKKKIRRILDQLGLD' A
#
# COMPACT_ATOMS: atom_id res chain seq x y z
N MET A 1 35.07 -13.59 -6.73
CA MET A 1 34.14 -13.98 -5.64
C MET A 1 33.26 -12.79 -5.29
N ASN A 2 32.00 -12.82 -5.74
CA ASN A 2 30.78 -12.30 -5.10
C ASN A 2 29.70 -12.26 -6.18
N SER A 3 29.02 -13.39 -6.34
CA SER A 3 27.77 -13.71 -5.63
C SER A 3 26.60 -13.04 -6.35
N THR A 4 25.99 -13.86 -7.20
CA THR A 4 24.77 -13.67 -7.96
C THR A 4 23.74 -12.94 -7.12
N ARG A 5 23.53 -11.65 -7.41
CA ARG A 5 22.45 -10.85 -6.82
C ARG A 5 21.14 -11.45 -7.33
N GLY A 6 20.58 -12.38 -6.57
CA GLY A 6 19.37 -13.11 -6.91
C GLY A 6 18.26 -12.13 -7.31
N LEU A 7 17.65 -12.39 -8.47
CA LEU A 7 16.47 -11.69 -8.97
C LEU A 7 15.33 -11.85 -7.95
N ARG A 8 15.29 -10.96 -6.96
CA ARG A 8 14.09 -10.76 -6.13
C ARG A 8 13.07 -10.12 -7.05
N ASN A 9 12.03 -10.88 -7.41
CA ASN A 9 10.83 -10.36 -8.06
C ASN A 9 10.14 -9.39 -7.08
N ARG A 10 10.64 -8.15 -6.99
CA ARG A 10 9.98 -7.06 -6.28
C ARG A 10 8.83 -6.58 -7.17
N ALA A 11 7.71 -6.22 -6.54
CA ALA A 11 6.58 -5.64 -7.28
C ALA A 11 7.01 -4.28 -7.88
N PRO A 12 6.65 -3.96 -9.13
CA PRO A 12 7.08 -2.73 -9.81
C PRO A 12 6.88 -1.44 -9.01
N LEU A 13 5.78 -1.36 -8.25
CA LEU A 13 5.51 -0.24 -7.36
C LEU A 13 6.59 -0.06 -6.28
N LYS A 14 7.07 -1.16 -5.68
CA LYS A 14 8.11 -1.11 -4.64
C LYS A 14 9.45 -0.65 -5.19
N ASP A 15 9.73 -0.93 -6.46
CA ASP A 15 10.95 -0.46 -7.11
C ASP A 15 10.86 1.04 -7.41
N TRP A 16 9.71 1.50 -7.92
CA TRP A 16 9.48 2.92 -8.17
C TRP A 16 9.46 3.76 -6.90
N THR A 17 8.82 3.29 -5.83
CA THR A 17 8.81 4.00 -4.54
C THR A 17 10.22 4.10 -3.96
N ALA A 18 11.04 3.05 -4.08
CA ALA A 18 12.42 3.08 -3.58
C ALA A 18 13.29 4.07 -4.36
N GLN A 19 13.13 4.14 -5.69
CA GLN A 19 13.83 5.12 -6.51
C GLN A 19 13.41 6.56 -6.15
N ALA A 20 12.10 6.80 -6.01
CA ALA A 20 11.58 8.12 -5.64
C ALA A 20 12.02 8.54 -4.23
N GLU A 21 12.03 7.62 -3.26
CA GLU A 21 12.52 7.88 -1.91
C GLU A 21 13.97 8.35 -1.91
N PHE A 22 14.82 7.70 -2.71
CA PHE A 22 16.23 8.08 -2.87
C PHE A 22 16.36 9.50 -3.47
N GLU A 23 15.73 9.76 -4.61
CA GLU A 23 15.83 11.06 -5.30
C GLU A 23 15.27 12.22 -4.47
N LEU A 24 14.19 11.98 -3.75
CA LEU A 24 13.58 12.99 -2.87
C LEU A 24 14.45 13.27 -1.65
N THR A 25 15.07 12.23 -1.06
CA THR A 25 15.95 12.38 0.11
C THR A 25 17.20 13.20 -0.23
N GLU A 26 17.79 13.01 -1.43
CA GLU A 26 18.90 13.83 -1.92
C GLU A 26 18.52 15.32 -2.04
N CYS A 27 17.23 15.61 -2.29
CA CYS A 27 16.68 16.96 -2.32
C CYS A 27 16.25 17.49 -0.92
N GLY A 28 16.46 16.71 0.14
CA GLY A 28 15.99 17.05 1.50
C GLY A 28 14.47 16.91 1.68
N ILE A 29 13.79 16.19 0.80
CA ILE A 29 12.33 15.97 0.83
C ILE A 29 12.05 14.57 1.36
N THR A 30 11.23 14.46 2.41
CA THR A 30 10.82 13.17 2.97
C THR A 30 9.61 12.61 2.22
N LEU A 31 9.73 11.39 1.71
CA LEU A 31 8.61 10.63 1.17
C LEU A 31 7.82 9.96 2.31
N CYS A 32 6.50 10.14 2.33
CA CYS A 32 5.62 9.55 3.35
C CYS A 32 4.47 8.79 2.69
N GLU A 33 4.18 7.58 3.18
CA GLU A 33 2.99 6.82 2.77
C GLU A 33 1.76 7.32 3.53
N LEU A 34 0.74 7.77 2.80
CA LEU A 34 -0.53 8.22 3.38
C LEU A 34 -1.53 7.07 3.44
N SER A 35 -1.77 6.54 4.64
CA SER A 35 -2.86 5.60 4.91
C SER A 35 -3.96 6.33 5.68
N ARG A 36 -5.14 6.49 5.06
CA ARG A 36 -6.30 7.11 5.74
C ARG A 36 -6.99 6.08 6.62
N ASP A 37 -7.76 6.53 7.60
CA ASP A 37 -8.52 5.63 8.47
C ASP A 37 -9.49 4.73 7.69
N ARG A 38 -10.08 5.27 6.62
CA ARG A 38 -10.94 4.50 5.71
C ARG A 38 -10.19 3.38 5.01
N ASP A 39 -8.96 3.64 4.58
CA ASP A 39 -8.12 2.62 3.94
C ASP A 39 -7.81 1.50 4.93
N ARG A 40 -7.49 1.85 6.19
CA ARG A 40 -7.22 0.87 7.27
C ARG A 40 -8.43 -0.03 7.56
N VAL A 41 -9.65 0.49 7.50
CA VAL A 41 -10.88 -0.29 7.71
C VAL A 41 -11.19 -1.17 6.49
N VAL A 42 -10.93 -0.70 5.27
CA VAL A 42 -11.24 -1.43 4.03
C VAL A 42 -10.21 -2.51 3.71
N TRP A 43 -8.91 -2.24 3.89
CA TRP A 43 -7.81 -3.10 3.45
C TRP A 43 -7.89 -4.56 3.93
N PRO A 44 -8.23 -4.84 5.20
CA PRO A 44 -8.38 -6.22 5.69
C PRO A 44 -9.46 -7.03 4.95
N HIS A 45 -10.37 -6.37 4.24
CA HIS A 45 -11.44 -7.01 3.48
C HIS A 45 -11.12 -7.16 1.98
N ALA A 46 -10.07 -6.51 1.48
CA ALA A 46 -9.65 -6.51 0.08
C ALA A 46 -8.71 -7.69 -0.29
N THR A 47 -8.88 -8.87 0.34
CA THR A 47 -7.96 -10.01 0.20
C THR A 47 -8.12 -10.83 -1.08
N ALA A 48 -9.20 -10.65 -1.84
CA ALA A 48 -9.45 -11.38 -3.08
C ALA A 48 -10.19 -10.49 -4.10
N GLY A 49 -9.78 -9.22 -4.18
CA GLY A 49 -10.44 -8.20 -4.98
C GLY A 49 -11.71 -7.62 -4.35
N PHE A 50 -12.45 -6.85 -5.14
CA PHE A 50 -13.56 -6.00 -4.67
C PHE A 50 -14.78 -6.80 -4.17
N GLY A 51 -14.98 -8.03 -4.63
CA GLY A 51 -16.18 -8.82 -4.28
C GLY A 51 -16.33 -9.08 -2.77
N LYS A 52 -15.22 -9.29 -2.05
CA LYS A 52 -15.24 -9.48 -0.59
C LYS A 52 -15.56 -8.18 0.16
N VAL A 53 -15.08 -7.05 -0.34
CA VAL A 53 -15.39 -5.71 0.19
C VAL A 53 -16.87 -5.42 -0.01
N LYS A 54 -17.40 -5.64 -1.23
CA LYS A 54 -18.83 -5.41 -1.55
C LYS A 54 -19.76 -6.18 -0.61
N LYS A 55 -19.45 -7.43 -0.28
CA LYS A 55 -20.26 -8.23 0.67
C LYS A 55 -20.27 -7.69 2.10
N LYS A 56 -19.24 -6.92 2.49
CA LYS A 56 -19.07 -6.36 3.84
C LYS A 56 -19.31 -4.85 3.90
N ILE A 57 -19.73 -4.23 2.79
CA ILE A 57 -19.77 -2.78 2.65
C ILE A 57 -20.62 -2.10 3.72
N ARG A 58 -21.76 -2.68 4.10
CA ARG A 58 -22.61 -2.16 5.17
C ARG A 58 -21.80 -2.01 6.45
N ARG A 59 -21.34 -3.13 7.02
CA ARG A 59 -20.48 -3.15 8.22
C ARG A 59 -19.28 -2.19 8.14
N ILE A 60 -18.66 -2.03 6.98
CA ILE A 60 -17.54 -1.09 6.79
C ILE A 60 -18.01 0.36 6.97
N LEU A 61 -19.18 0.72 6.45
CA LEU A 61 -19.77 2.05 6.63
C LEU A 61 -20.18 2.28 8.08
N ASP A 62 -20.78 1.30 8.76
CA ASP A 62 -21.05 1.35 10.21
C ASP A 62 -19.76 1.65 11.01
N GLN A 63 -18.67 0.96 10.70
CA GLN A 63 -17.37 1.15 11.37
C GLN A 63 -16.74 2.52 11.10
N LEU A 64 -17.12 3.17 10.00
CA LEU A 64 -16.66 4.51 9.64
C LEU A 64 -17.62 5.61 10.12
N GLY A 65 -18.77 5.25 10.71
CA GLY A 65 -19.81 6.19 11.10
C GLY A 65 -20.48 6.89 9.90
N LEU A 66 -20.65 6.17 8.79
CA LEU A 66 -21.13 6.70 7.51
C LEU A 66 -22.49 6.10 7.08
N ASP A 67 -23.26 5.54 8.01
CA ASP A 67 -24.58 4.94 7.74
C ASP A 67 -25.73 5.93 7.65
#